data_AF-A0A7C1ACG9-F1
#
_entry.id   AF-A0A7C1ACG9-F1
#
_cell.length_a   1.000
_cell.length_b   1.000
_cell.length_c   1.000
_cell.angle_alpha   90.00
_cell.angle_beta   90.00
_cell.angle_gamma   90.00
#
_symmetry.space_group_name_H-M   'P 1'
#
loop_
_entity.id
_entity.type
_entity.pdbx_description
1 polymer ?
#
loop_
_entity_poly.entity_id
_entity_poly.type
_entity_poly.pdbx_seq_one_letter_code
_entity_poly.pdbx_strand_id
1 'polypeptide(L)'
;MAKPLADQIIHKLRKACELYHRLILIVGQTGSGKTKALREVSTSTSTSAPLINVNLDLSRRMLELTERQRALQLPLLLRDMVNKATGEVVLLDNIEILFDISLKQ
;
A
#
# COMPACT_ATOMS: atom_id res chain seq x y z
N MET A 1 7.68 -16.39 -22.17
CA MET A 1 7.18 -15.02 -21.88
C MET A 1 7.29 -14.78 -20.39
N ALA A 2 7.70 -13.59 -19.95
CA ALA A 2 7.71 -13.26 -18.52
C ALA A 2 6.28 -13.31 -17.97
N LYS A 3 6.10 -13.87 -16.76
CA LYS A 3 4.78 -13.87 -16.11
C LYS A 3 4.34 -12.41 -15.85
N PRO A 4 3.06 -12.07 -16.06
CA PRO A 4 2.49 -10.79 -15.64
C PRO A 4 2.91 -10.44 -14.20
N LEU A 5 3.18 -9.17 -13.94
CA LEU A 5 3.63 -8.73 -12.61
C LEU A 5 2.62 -9.09 -11.51
N ALA A 6 1.32 -9.04 -11.80
CA ALA A 6 0.26 -9.47 -10.88
C ALA A 6 0.41 -10.95 -10.46
N ASP A 7 0.70 -11.85 -11.40
CA ASP A 7 0.92 -13.27 -11.09
C ASP A 7 2.16 -13.48 -10.21
N GLN A 8 3.20 -12.69 -10.44
CA GLN A 8 4.41 -12.73 -9.61
C GLN A 8 4.10 -12.27 -8.18
N ILE A 9 3.29 -11.22 -8.01
CA ILE A 9 2.85 -10.72 -6.71
C ILE A 9 2.01 -11.80 -5.98
N ILE A 10 1.01 -12.38 -6.65
CA ILE A 10 0.15 -13.43 -6.06
C ILE A 10 0.98 -14.63 -5.61
N HIS A 11 1.95 -15.06 -6.43
CA HIS A 11 2.85 -16.16 -6.07
C HIS A 11 3.72 -15.83 -4.85
N LYS A 12 4.20 -14.59 -4.74
CA LYS A 12 4.99 -14.12 -3.59
C LYS A 12 4.14 -13.96 -2.33
N LEU A 13 2.88 -13.53 -2.46
CA LEU A 13 1.93 -13.43 -1.34
C LEU A 13 1.73 -14.77 -0.65
N ARG A 14 1.51 -15.85 -1.42
CA ARG A 14 1.36 -17.21 -0.86
C ARG A 14 2.53 -17.61 0.03
N LYS A 15 3.76 -17.27 -0.39
CA LYS A 15 4.98 -17.53 0.40
C LYS A 15 5.09 -16.61 1.61
N ALA A 16 4.70 -15.35 1.47
CA ALA A 16 4.77 -14.39 2.56
C ALA A 16 3.81 -14.73 3.70
N CYS A 17 2.67 -15.37 3.42
CA CYS A 17 1.73 -15.83 4.44
C CYS A 17 2.35 -16.86 5.43
N GLU A 18 3.41 -17.56 5.03
CA GLU A 18 4.11 -18.54 5.86
C GLU A 18 5.18 -17.88 6.76
N LEU A 19 5.47 -16.60 6.57
CA LEU A 19 6.50 -15.88 7.32
C LEU A 19 5.93 -15.22 8.58
N TYR A 20 6.80 -15.00 9.56
CA TYR A 20 6.47 -14.22 10.76
C TYR A 20 6.28 -12.73 10.44
N HIS A 21 7.20 -12.15 9.67
CA HIS A 21 7.06 -10.79 9.14
C HIS A 21 6.60 -10.83 7.69
N ARG A 22 5.45 -10.20 7.43
CA ARG A 22 4.74 -10.31 6.14
C ARG A 22 4.66 -8.94 5.47
N LEU A 23 5.72 -8.57 4.76
CA LEU A 23 5.77 -7.35 3.96
C LEU A 23 6.39 -7.67 2.60
N ILE A 24 5.73 -7.24 1.53
CA ILE A 24 6.25 -7.33 0.17
C ILE A 24 6.38 -5.90 -0.36
N LEU A 25 7.58 -5.56 -0.83
CA LEU A 25 7.84 -4.29 -1.51
C LEU A 25 7.96 -4.52 -3.02
N ILE A 26 7.18 -3.76 -3.80
CA ILE A 26 7.24 -3.80 -5.26
C ILE A 26 8.07 -2.61 -5.72
N VAL A 27 9.28 -2.88 -6.22
CA VAL A 27 10.23 -1.84 -6.65
C VAL A 27 10.40 -1.89 -8.16
N GLY A 28 10.41 -0.72 -8.79
CA GLY A 28 10.63 -0.57 -10.22
C GLY A 28 10.54 0.89 -10.63
N GLN A 29 11.02 1.20 -11.84
CA GLN A 29 11.01 2.55 -12.38
C GLN A 29 9.58 3.13 -12.48
N THR A 30 9.47 4.46 -12.54
CA THR A 30 8.20 5.13 -12.84
C THR A 30 7.63 4.62 -14.16
N GLY A 31 6.31 4.41 -14.22
CA GLY A 31 5.66 3.88 -15.42
C GLY A 31 5.84 2.37 -15.65
N SER A 32 6.54 1.63 -14.78
CA SER A 32 6.75 0.17 -14.94
C SER A 32 5.51 -0.70 -14.70
N GLY A 33 4.33 -0.11 -14.54
CA GLY A 33 3.06 -0.85 -14.37
C GLY A 33 2.74 -1.34 -12.96
N LYS A 34 3.44 -0.90 -11.91
CA LYS A 34 3.21 -1.33 -10.51
C LYS A 34 1.75 -1.14 -10.05
N THR A 35 1.22 0.08 -10.20
CA THR A 35 -0.18 0.42 -9.87
C THR A 35 -1.17 -0.45 -10.65
N LYS A 36 -0.92 -0.71 -11.93
CA LYS A 36 -1.77 -1.58 -12.74
C LYS A 36 -1.75 -3.01 -12.19
N ALA A 37 -0.58 -3.54 -11.87
CA ALA A 37 -0.45 -4.86 -11.30
C ALA A 37 -1.12 -4.97 -9.91
N LEU A 38 -0.98 -3.97 -9.04
CA LEU A 38 -1.69 -3.95 -7.75
C LEU A 38 -3.21 -3.95 -7.91
N ARG A 39 -3.74 -3.20 -8.90
CA ARG A 39 -5.18 -3.23 -9.24
C ARG A 39 -5.61 -4.61 -9.72
N GLU A 40 -4.85 -5.23 -10.62
CA GLU A 40 -5.13 -6.59 -11.12
C GLU A 40 -5.16 -7.61 -9.97
N VAL A 41 -4.22 -7.52 -9.01
CA VAL A 41 -4.21 -8.37 -7.81
C VAL A 41 -5.46 -8.09 -6.97
N SER A 42 -5.80 -6.83 -6.70
CA SER A 42 -6.96 -6.47 -5.87
C SER A 42 -8.29 -7.02 -6.41
N THR A 43 -8.42 -7.11 -7.73
CA THR A 43 -9.61 -7.63 -8.41
C THR A 43 -9.50 -9.12 -8.76
N SER A 44 -8.41 -9.79 -8.40
CA SER A 44 -8.19 -11.19 -8.76
C SER A 44 -9.13 -12.11 -7.97
N THR A 45 -9.64 -13.15 -8.63
CA THR A 45 -10.53 -14.14 -8.00
C THR A 45 -9.84 -14.95 -6.89
N SER A 46 -8.52 -15.08 -6.95
CA SER A 46 -7.72 -15.84 -5.99
C SER A 46 -7.22 -15.04 -4.80
N THR A 47 -7.27 -13.71 -4.85
CA THR A 47 -6.73 -12.82 -3.82
C THR A 47 -7.48 -11.50 -3.87
N SER A 48 -8.75 -11.50 -3.46
CA SER A 48 -9.49 -10.25 -3.27
C SER A 48 -8.92 -9.54 -2.05
N ALA A 49 -8.31 -8.38 -2.26
CA ALA A 49 -7.65 -7.62 -1.22
C ALA A 49 -7.95 -6.12 -1.40
N PRO A 50 -8.25 -5.39 -0.32
CA PRO A 50 -8.45 -3.95 -0.38
C PRO A 50 -7.18 -3.27 -0.90
N LEU A 51 -7.37 -2.39 -1.89
CA LEU A 51 -6.33 -1.53 -2.45
C LEU A 51 -6.51 -0.12 -1.94
N ILE A 52 -5.55 0.34 -1.15
CA ILE A 52 -5.52 1.68 -0.57
C ILE A 52 -4.54 2.54 -1.36
N ASN A 53 -5.03 3.65 -1.91
CA ASN A 53 -4.15 4.71 -2.40
C ASN A 53 -3.73 5.57 -1.20
N VAL A 54 -2.53 5.32 -0.70
CA VAL A 54 -2.03 5.90 0.55
C VAL A 54 -1.90 7.42 0.43
N ASN A 55 -1.35 7.91 -0.69
CA ASN A 55 -1.25 9.32 -0.98
C ASN A 55 -2.61 10.03 -0.92
N LEU A 56 -3.60 9.52 -1.64
CA LEU A 56 -4.92 10.15 -1.74
C LEU A 56 -5.66 10.18 -0.40
N ASP A 57 -5.68 9.05 0.30
CA ASP A 57 -6.44 8.91 1.54
C ASP A 57 -5.82 9.71 2.69
N LEU A 58 -4.48 9.70 2.81
CA LEU A 58 -3.80 10.54 3.79
C LEU A 58 -3.94 12.02 3.45
N SER A 59 -3.74 12.41 2.19
CA SER A 59 -3.90 13.81 1.77
C SER A 59 -5.26 14.36 2.17
N ARG A 60 -6.35 13.61 1.91
CA ARG A 60 -7.72 13.99 2.31
C ARG A 60 -7.88 14.17 3.82
N ARG A 61 -7.34 13.25 4.62
CA ARG A 61 -7.42 13.30 6.10
C ARG A 61 -6.55 14.41 6.69
N MET A 62 -5.51 14.83 5.97
CA MET A 62 -4.54 15.84 6.39
C MET A 62 -4.86 17.26 5.92
N LEU A 63 -5.90 17.46 5.09
CA LEU A 63 -6.26 18.78 4.54
C LEU A 63 -6.40 19.84 5.63
N GLU A 64 -7.12 19.52 6.70
CA GLU A 64 -7.41 20.43 7.82
C GLU A 64 -6.32 20.43 8.92
N LEU A 65 -5.24 19.67 8.74
CA LEU A 65 -4.17 19.56 9.72
C LEU A 65 -3.03 20.52 9.39
N THR A 66 -2.53 21.21 10.41
CA THR A 66 -1.26 21.94 10.34
C THR A 66 -0.10 20.97 10.12
N GLU A 67 1.04 21.46 9.60
CA GLU A 67 2.23 20.61 9.38
C GLU A 67 2.65 19.82 10.62
N ARG A 68 2.62 20.47 11.80
CA ARG A 68 2.92 19.81 13.08
C ARG A 68 1.94 18.69 13.39
N GLN A 69 0.64 18.91 13.15
CA GLN A 69 -0.38 17.88 13.37
C GLN A 69 -0.22 16.73 12.38
N ARG A 70 0.11 16.99 11.11
CA ARG A 70 0.34 15.95 10.11
C ARG A 70 1.46 15.00 10.52
N ALA A 71 2.61 15.53 10.95
CA ALA A 71 3.73 14.73 11.44
C ALA A 71 3.36 13.86 12.65
N LEU A 72 2.61 14.42 13.61
CA LEU A 72 2.19 13.70 14.82
C LEU A 72 1.10 12.66 14.56
N GLN A 73 0.18 12.94 13.64
CA GLN A 73 -0.98 12.08 13.38
C GLN A 73 -0.74 11.04 12.29
N LEU A 74 0.28 11.19 11.42
CA LEU A 74 0.53 10.26 10.33
C LEU A 74 0.54 8.78 10.78
N PRO A 75 1.27 8.38 11.84
CA PRO A 75 1.29 6.97 12.25
C PRO A 75 -0.09 6.45 12.65
N LEU A 76 -0.89 7.29 13.32
CA LEU A 76 -2.25 6.95 13.74
C LEU A 76 -3.19 6.84 12.53
N LEU A 77 -3.14 7.80 11.61
CA LEU A 77 -3.97 7.81 10.40
C LEU A 77 -3.66 6.59 9.51
N LEU A 78 -2.38 6.26 9.32
CA LEU A 78 -1.97 5.10 8.54
C LEU A 78 -2.41 3.80 9.22
N ARG A 79 -2.22 3.68 10.53
CA ARG A 79 -2.69 2.53 11.32
C ARG A 79 -4.19 2.35 11.19
N ASP A 80 -4.96 3.42 11.31
CA ASP A 80 -6.42 3.37 11.19
C ASP A 80 -6.88 2.97 9.78
N MET A 81 -6.18 3.43 8.74
CA MET A 81 -6.46 3.04 7.36
C MET A 81 -6.24 1.53 7.14
N VAL A 82 -5.12 1.00 7.63
CA VAL A 82 -4.81 -0.43 7.50
C VAL A 82 -5.74 -1.28 8.36
N ASN A 83 -6.05 -0.87 9.59
CA ASN A 83 -6.92 -1.63 10.49
C ASN A 83 -8.39 -1.68 10.05
N LYS A 84 -8.84 -0.71 9.26
CA LYS A 84 -10.20 -0.72 8.67
C LYS A 84 -10.30 -1.63 7.45
N ALA A 85 -9.18 -1.97 6.83
CA ALA A 85 -9.15 -2.90 5.71
C ALA A 85 -9.48 -4.31 6.21
N THR A 86 -10.40 -4.98 5.54
CA THR A 86 -10.77 -6.36 5.87
C THR A 86 -9.95 -7.36 5.05
N GLY A 87 -9.64 -8.51 5.65
CA GLY A 87 -8.91 -9.59 5.00
C GLY A 87 -7.46 -9.73 5.45
N GLU A 88 -6.78 -10.76 4.96
CA GLU A 88 -5.41 -11.11 5.37
C GLU A 88 -4.33 -10.30 4.64
N VAL A 89 -4.66 -9.73 3.49
CA VAL A 89 -3.75 -8.95 2.64
C VAL A 89 -4.34 -7.57 2.43
N VAL A 90 -3.51 -6.54 2.64
CA VAL A 90 -3.84 -5.15 2.32
C VAL A 90 -2.81 -4.67 1.31
N LEU A 91 -3.29 -4.12 0.19
CA LEU A 91 -2.44 -3.57 -0.86
C LEU A 91 -2.32 -2.07 -0.67
N LEU A 92 -1.09 -1.57 -0.60
CA LEU A 92 -0.78 -0.15 -0.47
C LEU A 92 -0.15 0.34 -1.78
N ASP A 93 -0.79 1.31 -2.42
CA ASP A 93 -0.29 1.98 -3.62
C ASP A 93 0.00 3.44 -3.33
N ASN A 94 0.89 4.04 -4.12
CA ASN A 94 1.29 5.44 -4.00
C ASN A 94 1.69 5.84 -2.57
N ILE A 95 2.72 5.18 -2.02
CA ILE A 95 3.19 5.36 -0.65
C ILE A 95 4.15 6.56 -0.47
N GLU A 96 4.41 7.34 -1.51
CA GLU A 96 5.47 8.36 -1.54
C GLU A 96 5.28 9.44 -0.47
N ILE A 97 4.02 9.76 -0.13
CA ILE A 97 3.70 10.74 0.91
C ILE A 97 4.30 10.38 2.27
N LEU A 98 4.50 9.09 2.55
CA LEU A 98 5.08 8.62 3.83
C LEU A 98 6.54 9.06 4.01
N PHE A 99 7.20 9.44 2.91
CA PHE A 99 8.61 9.84 2.88
C PHE A 99 8.79 11.35 2.70
N ASP A 100 7.72 12.13 2.84
CA ASP A 100 7.81 13.59 2.80
C ASP A 100 8.58 14.11 4.03
N ILE A 101 9.62 14.92 3.78
CA ILE A 101 10.52 15.44 4.81
C ILE A 101 9.78 16.27 5.87
N SER A 102 8.67 16.92 5.51
CA SER A 102 7.85 17.70 6.44
C SER A 102 7.15 16.84 7.49
N LEU A 103 6.93 15.54 7.21
CA LEU A 103 6.26 14.60 8.12
C LEU A 103 7.18 14.03 9.20
N LYS A 104 8.50 14.31 9.12
CA LYS A 104 9.50 13.99 10.16
C LYS A 104 9.42 12.54 10.68
N GLN A 105 9.18 11.60 9.78
CA GLN A 105 9.22 10.16 10.09
C GLN A 105 10.65 9.63 10.17
#